data_AF-A0A8B9HPV9-F1
#
_entry.id   AF-A0A8B9HPV9-F1
#
_cell.length_a   1.000
_cell.length_b   1.000
_cell.length_c   1.000
_cell.angle_alpha   90.00
_cell.angle_beta   90.00
_cell.angle_gamma   90.00
#
_symmetry.space_group_name_H-M   'P 1'
#
loop_
_entity.id
_entity.type
_entity.pdbx_description
1 polymer ?
#
loop_
_entity_poly.entity_id
_entity_poly.type
_entity_poly.pdbx_seq_one_letter_code
_entity_poly.pdbx_strand_id
1 'polypeptide(L)'
;MPEFEKSTVHIRDPERVEQIICGMIQGGANKLQIITDFDMTLSKFAINGKRCPTCHSKSIHCLYEILYFKSHTLLVEQRLQRDKLPEIVRESDVSLREGYEQFFDRLQQHNVPVFIFSAGLGDILEEIIRQAGVYHPNVKVVSNFMDFDENVSIDHCSS
;
A
#
# COMPACT_ATOMS: atom_id res chain seq x y z
N MET A 1 1.98 26.81 8.55
CA MET A 1 2.70 25.53 8.40
C MET A 1 3.16 25.45 6.96
N PRO A 2 4.46 25.54 6.66
CA PRO A 2 4.99 25.67 5.29
C PRO A 2 4.53 24.56 4.33
N GLU A 3 4.19 23.38 4.86
CA GLU A 3 3.68 22.24 4.11
C GLU A 3 2.33 22.53 3.44
N PHE A 4 1.49 23.38 4.04
CA PHE A 4 0.18 23.77 3.49
C PHE A 4 0.28 24.89 2.44
N GLU A 5 1.45 25.51 2.27
CA GLU A 5 1.68 26.59 1.30
C GLU A 5 2.16 26.08 -0.06
N LYS A 6 2.38 24.76 -0.19
CA LYS A 6 2.80 24.12 -1.45
C LYS A 6 1.69 24.22 -2.49
N SER A 7 2.07 24.45 -3.76
CA SER A 7 1.11 24.55 -4.88
C SER A 7 0.29 23.28 -5.14
N THR A 8 0.75 22.13 -4.64
CA THR A 8 0.05 20.84 -4.73
C THR A 8 -1.04 20.66 -3.67
N VAL A 9 -1.18 21.60 -2.74
CA VAL A 9 -2.16 21.54 -1.65
C VAL A 9 -3.35 22.43 -2.00
N HIS A 10 -4.52 21.82 -2.09
CA HIS A 10 -5.76 22.52 -2.35
C HIS A 10 -6.76 22.19 -1.23
N ILE A 11 -7.13 23.20 -0.44
CA ILE A 11 -8.04 23.07 0.69
C ILE A 11 -9.28 23.91 0.42
N ARG A 12 -10.45 23.25 0.42
CA ARG A 12 -11.74 23.94 0.20
C ARG A 12 -12.13 24.86 1.36
N ASP A 13 -11.87 24.43 2.59
CA ASP A 13 -12.25 25.13 3.81
C ASP A 13 -11.07 25.09 4.82
N PRO A 14 -10.18 26.09 4.80
CA PRO A 14 -8.99 26.12 5.64
C PRO A 14 -9.30 26.20 7.13
N GLU A 15 -10.32 26.97 7.52
CA GLU A 15 -10.71 27.16 8.93
C GLU A 15 -11.18 25.84 9.53
N ARG A 16 -12.01 25.09 8.79
CA ARG A 16 -12.44 23.76 9.24
C ARG A 16 -11.27 22.78 9.37
N VAL A 17 -10.32 22.81 8.44
CA VAL A 17 -9.11 21.96 8.50
C VAL A 17 -8.28 22.30 9.73
N GLU A 18 -8.10 23.57 10.04
CA GLU A 18 -7.38 24.02 11.24
C GLU A 18 -8.06 23.53 12.53
N GLN A 19 -9.39 23.61 12.60
CA GLN A 19 -10.16 23.08 13.74
C GLN A 19 -9.98 21.56 13.90
N ILE A 20 -9.98 20.81 12.79
CA ILE A 20 -9.75 19.35 12.80
C ILE A 20 -8.34 19.04 13.31
N ILE A 21 -7.32 19.74 12.83
CA ILE A 21 -5.93 19.56 13.25
C ILE A 21 -5.77 19.91 14.74
N CYS A 22 -6.36 21.02 15.20
CA CYS A 22 -6.38 21.38 16.62
C CYS A 22 -7.01 20.28 17.48
N GLY A 23 -8.12 19.70 17.02
CA GLY A 23 -8.77 18.58 17.69
C GLY A 23 -7.88 17.33 17.78
N MET A 24 -7.15 17.01 16.69
CA MET A 24 -6.19 15.91 16.69
C MET A 24 -5.03 16.14 17.69
N ILE A 25 -4.49 17.36 17.73
CA ILE A 25 -3.41 17.74 18.66
C ILE A 25 -3.89 17.63 20.12
N GLN A 26 -5.07 18.17 20.43
CA GLN A 26 -5.66 18.10 21.77
C GLN A 26 -6.02 16.66 22.17
N GLY A 27 -6.43 15.85 21.21
CA GLY A 27 -6.77 14.44 21.41
C GLY A 27 -5.55 13.58 21.77
N GLY A 28 -4.38 13.89 21.19
CA GLY A 28 -3.15 13.14 21.39
C GLY A 28 -3.14 11.77 20.69
N ALA A 29 -2.00 11.08 20.77
CA ALA A 29 -1.78 9.82 20.04
C ALA A 29 -2.74 8.69 20.45
N ASN A 30 -3.18 8.65 21.71
CA ASN A 30 -4.10 7.63 22.22
C ASN A 30 -5.52 7.72 21.63
N LYS A 31 -5.88 8.84 21.00
CA LYS A 31 -7.17 9.02 20.30
C LYS A 31 -7.01 9.07 18.78
N LEU A 32 -5.80 8.86 18.28
CA LEU A 32 -5.50 8.86 16.85
C LEU A 32 -5.53 7.42 16.31
N GLN A 33 -6.07 7.26 15.11
CA GLN A 33 -5.92 6.06 14.30
C GLN A 33 -5.79 6.50 12.84
N ILE A 34 -5.09 5.69 12.04
CA ILE A 34 -4.92 5.93 10.61
C ILE A 34 -5.71 4.86 9.86
N ILE A 35 -6.55 5.31 8.91
CA ILE A 35 -7.19 4.46 7.92
C ILE A 35 -6.75 4.99 6.57
N THR A 36 -6.09 4.15 5.76
CA THR A 36 -5.50 4.58 4.49
C THR A 36 -5.65 3.51 3.44
N ASP A 37 -5.81 3.94 2.19
CA ASP A 37 -5.58 3.11 1.02
C ASP A 37 -4.07 2.89 0.82
N PHE A 38 -3.71 1.92 -0.02
CA PHE A 38 -2.32 1.62 -0.37
C PHE A 38 -1.97 2.10 -1.78
N ASP A 39 -2.69 1.59 -2.78
CA ASP A 39 -2.33 1.79 -4.17
C ASP A 39 -2.52 3.24 -4.59
N MET A 40 -1.45 3.87 -5.11
CA MET A 40 -1.40 5.29 -5.45
C MET A 40 -1.58 6.25 -4.26
N THR A 41 -1.74 5.74 -3.03
CA THR A 41 -1.87 6.52 -1.80
C THR A 41 -0.58 6.45 -0.98
N LEU A 42 -0.17 5.26 -0.54
CA LEU A 42 1.13 5.02 0.08
C LEU A 42 2.20 4.71 -0.97
N SER A 43 1.81 4.04 -2.07
CA SER A 43 2.68 3.84 -3.23
C SER A 43 2.63 5.04 -4.19
N LYS A 44 3.72 5.25 -4.95
CA LYS A 44 3.81 6.32 -5.95
C LYS A 44 2.95 6.00 -7.17
N PHE A 45 2.33 7.04 -7.75
CA PHE A 45 1.59 6.94 -9.01
C PHE A 45 2.48 6.79 -10.24
N ALA A 46 3.66 7.41 -10.23
CA ALA A 46 4.65 7.33 -11.30
C ALA A 46 6.05 7.56 -10.74
N ILE A 47 7.05 6.92 -11.36
CA ILE A 47 8.48 7.20 -11.13
C ILE A 47 9.01 7.88 -12.39
N ASN A 48 9.62 9.07 -12.23
CA ASN A 48 10.27 9.82 -13.32
C ASN A 48 9.38 10.11 -14.54
N GLY A 49 8.09 10.42 -14.31
CA GLY A 49 7.18 10.85 -15.39
C GLY A 49 6.75 9.75 -16.36
N LYS A 50 7.22 8.50 -16.20
CA LYS A 50 6.70 7.34 -16.92
C LYS A 50 5.60 6.67 -16.10
N ARG A 51 4.41 6.56 -16.68
CA ARG A 51 3.41 5.59 -16.25
C ARG A 51 4.03 4.20 -16.40
N CYS A 52 3.99 3.35 -15.38
CA CYS A 52 4.56 2.00 -15.46
C CYS A 52 4.00 1.28 -16.70
N PRO A 53 4.82 0.95 -17.73
CA PRO A 53 4.29 0.45 -19.00
C PRO A 53 4.19 -1.07 -19.04
N THR A 54 3.32 -1.49 -19.96
CA THR A 54 2.74 -2.79 -20.25
C THR A 54 3.69 -3.85 -20.85
N CYS A 55 3.24 -5.10 -20.70
CA CYS A 55 3.50 -6.31 -21.48
C CYS A 55 4.73 -7.20 -21.19
N HIS A 56 5.98 -6.74 -21.08
CA HIS A 56 7.12 -7.70 -21.16
C HIS A 56 8.17 -7.65 -20.02
N SER A 57 7.97 -6.88 -18.95
CA SER A 57 8.91 -6.92 -17.81
C SER A 57 8.38 -6.47 -16.43
N LYS A 58 7.09 -6.60 -16.10
CA LYS A 58 6.58 -6.18 -14.77
C LYS A 58 5.57 -7.16 -14.19
N SER A 59 6.08 -8.14 -13.46
CA SER A 59 5.31 -9.22 -12.83
C SER A 59 4.18 -8.70 -11.94
N ILE A 60 4.37 -7.62 -11.15
CA ILE A 60 3.30 -7.04 -10.32
C ILE A 60 2.17 -6.45 -11.16
N HIS A 61 2.48 -5.62 -12.16
CA HIS A 61 1.43 -4.99 -12.97
C HIS A 61 0.55 -6.02 -13.68
N CYS A 62 1.16 -7.10 -14.17
CA CYS A 62 0.44 -8.22 -14.75
C CYS A 62 -0.51 -8.89 -13.74
N LEU A 63 -0.07 -9.10 -12.49
CA LEU A 63 -0.92 -9.65 -11.43
C LEU A 63 -2.11 -8.74 -11.12
N TYR A 64 -1.91 -7.43 -11.06
CA TYR A 64 -3.00 -6.46 -10.87
C TYR A 64 -3.97 -6.44 -12.06
N GLU A 65 -3.47 -6.44 -13.31
CA GLU A 65 -4.35 -6.51 -14.49
C GLU A 65 -5.16 -7.80 -14.53
N ILE A 66 -4.55 -8.94 -14.17
CA ILE A 66 -5.24 -10.23 -14.12
C ILE A 66 -6.33 -10.21 -13.04
N LEU A 67 -6.02 -9.70 -11.84
CA LEU A 67 -6.95 -9.57 -10.73
C LEU A 67 -8.18 -8.74 -11.12
N TYR A 68 -7.96 -7.56 -11.70
CA TYR A 68 -9.02 -6.57 -11.93
C TYR A 68 -9.77 -6.71 -13.25
N PHE A 69 -9.08 -7.09 -14.33
CA PHE A 69 -9.63 -6.99 -15.68
C PHE A 69 -9.90 -8.34 -16.34
N LYS A 70 -9.23 -9.40 -15.90
CA LYS A 70 -9.41 -10.72 -16.50
C LYS A 70 -10.28 -11.63 -15.63
N SER A 71 -9.67 -12.33 -14.68
CA SER A 71 -10.35 -13.17 -13.69
C SER A 71 -9.31 -13.75 -12.71
N HIS A 72 -9.75 -14.01 -11.47
CA HIS A 72 -8.97 -14.74 -10.48
C HIS A 72 -8.47 -16.11 -11.02
N THR A 73 -9.24 -16.76 -11.90
CA THR A 73 -8.88 -18.02 -12.55
C THR A 73 -7.61 -17.92 -13.40
N LEU A 74 -7.41 -16.83 -14.13
CA LEU A 74 -6.18 -16.66 -14.93
C LEU A 74 -4.96 -16.37 -14.05
N LEU A 75 -5.16 -15.92 -12.80
CA LEU A 75 -4.08 -15.71 -11.84
C LEU A 75 -3.59 -17.06 -11.30
N VAL A 76 -4.52 -17.98 -11.05
CA VAL A 76 -4.27 -19.39 -10.70
C VAL A 76 -3.51 -20.12 -11.82
N GLU A 77 -3.88 -19.89 -13.08
CA GLU A 77 -3.21 -20.49 -14.24
C GLU A 77 -1.73 -20.10 -14.38
N GLN A 78 -1.31 -18.95 -13.83
CA GLN A 78 0.11 -18.56 -13.82
C GLN A 78 0.96 -19.45 -12.90
N ARG A 79 0.33 -20.28 -12.04
CA ARG A 79 1.01 -21.13 -11.04
C ARG A 79 2.08 -20.35 -10.27
N LEU A 80 1.70 -19.15 -9.85
CA LEU A 80 2.56 -18.30 -9.06
C LEU A 80 2.86 -18.99 -7.73
N GLN A 81 4.14 -19.12 -7.42
CA GLN A 81 4.58 -19.72 -6.17
C GLN A 81 4.86 -18.63 -5.14
N ARG A 82 4.45 -18.84 -3.89
CA ARG A 82 4.59 -17.86 -2.81
C ARG A 82 6.03 -17.41 -2.58
N ASP A 83 7.00 -18.30 -2.77
CA ASP A 83 8.43 -18.06 -2.63
C ASP A 83 9.00 -17.09 -3.70
N LYS A 84 8.29 -16.90 -4.81
CA LYS A 84 8.67 -15.96 -5.88
C LYS A 84 8.17 -14.53 -5.63
N LEU A 85 7.23 -14.34 -4.71
CA LEU A 85 6.69 -13.00 -4.42
C LEU A 85 7.78 -12.00 -4.00
N PRO A 86 8.75 -12.36 -3.12
CA PRO A 86 9.83 -11.45 -2.75
C PRO A 86 10.70 -11.03 -3.93
N GLU A 87 11.00 -11.95 -4.85
CA GLU A 87 11.78 -11.67 -6.07
C GLU A 87 10.99 -10.74 -7.01
N ILE A 88 9.71 -11.03 -7.23
CA ILE A 88 8.81 -10.20 -8.03
C ILE A 88 8.72 -8.77 -7.51
N VAL A 89 8.62 -8.59 -6.18
CA VAL A 89 8.59 -7.26 -5.56
C VAL A 89 9.92 -6.54 -5.73
N ARG A 90 11.04 -7.23 -5.52
CA ARG A 90 12.38 -6.66 -5.64
C ARG A 90 12.71 -6.21 -7.06
N GLU A 91 12.27 -6.96 -8.06
CA GLU A 91 12.47 -6.65 -9.48
C GLU A 91 11.43 -5.66 -10.04
N SER A 92 10.42 -5.32 -9.25
CA SER A 92 9.38 -4.38 -9.67
C SER A 92 9.81 -2.93 -9.51
N ASP A 93 9.18 -2.06 -10.31
CA ASP A 93 9.30 -0.60 -10.15
C ASP A 93 8.33 -0.04 -9.09
N VAL A 94 7.88 -0.85 -8.11
CA VAL A 94 7.04 -0.34 -7.04
C VAL A 94 7.89 0.51 -6.09
N SER A 95 7.37 1.67 -5.70
CA SER A 95 8.02 2.51 -4.70
C SER A 95 6.99 3.20 -3.82
N LEU A 96 7.34 3.34 -2.53
CA LEU A 96 6.57 4.10 -1.57
C LEU A 96 6.83 5.61 -1.73
N ARG A 97 5.87 6.44 -1.31
CA ARG A 97 6.00 7.90 -1.35
C ARG A 97 7.15 8.39 -0.48
N GLU A 98 7.74 9.51 -0.87
CA GLU A 98 8.78 10.15 -0.06
C GLU A 98 8.27 10.43 1.36
N GLY A 99 9.11 10.14 2.36
CA GLY A 99 8.77 10.29 3.78
C GLY A 99 8.00 9.11 4.38
N TYR A 100 7.82 7.98 3.66
CA TYR A 100 7.12 6.81 4.18
C TYR A 100 7.76 6.27 5.47
N GLU A 101 9.09 6.24 5.57
CA GLU A 101 9.81 5.74 6.75
C GLU A 101 9.39 6.53 8.00
N GLN A 102 9.48 7.86 7.92
CA GLN A 102 9.13 8.77 9.00
C GLN A 102 7.65 8.68 9.37
N PHE A 103 6.77 8.44 8.39
CA PHE A 103 5.35 8.24 8.63
C PHE A 103 5.10 6.97 9.46
N PHE A 104 5.59 5.81 9.00
CA PHE A 104 5.39 4.54 9.69
C PHE A 104 6.10 4.50 11.05
N ASP A 105 7.34 4.98 11.12
CA ASP A 105 8.14 4.94 12.34
C ASP A 105 7.56 5.82 13.45
N ARG A 106 7.09 7.03 13.11
CA ARG A 106 6.44 7.90 14.11
C ARG A 106 5.15 7.30 14.64
N LEU A 107 4.35 6.68 13.76
CA LEU A 107 3.11 6.02 14.17
C LEU A 107 3.40 4.82 15.08
N GLN A 108 4.42 4.03 14.75
CA GLN A 108 4.87 2.91 15.58
C GLN A 108 5.44 3.37 16.93
N GLN A 109 6.26 4.43 16.95
CA GLN A 109 6.82 5.01 18.19
C GLN A 109 5.73 5.40 19.20
N HIS A 110 4.59 5.89 18.70
CA HIS A 110 3.45 6.26 19.52
C HIS A 110 2.37 5.16 19.59
N ASN A 111 2.63 3.99 19.02
CA ASN A 111 1.72 2.85 18.92
C ASN A 111 0.33 3.24 18.38
N VAL A 112 0.29 4.17 17.42
CA VAL A 112 -0.93 4.60 16.75
C VAL A 112 -1.38 3.48 15.80
N PRO A 113 -2.60 2.95 15.91
CA PRO A 113 -3.09 1.92 15.00
C PRO A 113 -3.14 2.42 13.55
N VAL A 114 -2.59 1.64 12.63
CA VAL A 114 -2.64 1.89 11.18
C VAL A 114 -3.41 0.76 10.51
N PHE A 115 -4.48 1.12 9.83
CA PHE A 115 -5.31 0.21 9.06
C PHE A 115 -5.16 0.54 7.58
N ILE A 116 -4.45 -0.34 6.86
CA ILE A 116 -4.31 -0.26 5.41
C ILE A 116 -5.45 -1.07 4.81
N PHE A 117 -6.39 -0.40 4.17
CA PHE A 117 -7.51 -1.02 3.48
C PHE A 117 -7.33 -0.84 1.98
N SER A 118 -6.93 -1.91 1.30
CA SER A 118 -6.64 -1.91 -0.13
C SER A 118 -7.58 -2.84 -0.87
N ALA A 119 -7.93 -2.49 -2.10
CA ALA A 119 -8.57 -3.42 -3.04
C ALA A 119 -7.52 -4.21 -3.87
N GLY A 120 -6.23 -3.95 -3.66
CA GLY A 120 -5.13 -4.61 -4.35
C GLY A 120 -4.84 -6.03 -3.84
N LEU A 121 -3.64 -6.51 -4.19
CA LEU A 121 -3.13 -7.82 -3.75
C LEU A 121 -2.44 -7.69 -2.39
N GLY A 122 -3.02 -8.28 -1.35
CA GLY A 122 -2.54 -8.22 0.02
C GLY A 122 -1.13 -8.78 0.19
N ASP A 123 -0.83 -9.92 -0.41
CA ASP A 123 0.50 -10.56 -0.33
C ASP A 123 1.60 -9.69 -0.94
N ILE A 124 1.29 -9.01 -2.04
CA ILE A 124 2.22 -8.08 -2.70
C ILE A 124 2.41 -6.84 -1.83
N LEU A 125 1.32 -6.27 -1.33
CA LEU A 125 1.33 -5.11 -0.42
C LEU A 125 2.19 -5.39 0.81
N GLU A 126 1.93 -6.49 1.51
CA GLU A 126 2.69 -6.89 2.70
C GLU A 126 4.17 -7.06 2.39
N GLU A 127 4.50 -7.70 1.27
CA GLU A 127 5.89 -7.90 0.87
C GLU A 127 6.59 -6.58 0.54
N ILE A 128 5.89 -5.61 -0.08
CA ILE A 128 6.43 -4.26 -0.32
C ILE A 128 6.79 -3.57 0.99
N ILE A 129 5.85 -3.50 1.95
CA ILE A 129 6.10 -2.80 3.23
C ILE A 129 7.08 -3.57 4.13
N ARG A 130 7.18 -4.89 3.98
CA ARG A 130 8.15 -5.75 4.66
C ARG A 130 9.56 -5.53 4.13
N GLN A 131 9.76 -5.54 2.81
CA GLN A 131 11.06 -5.23 2.20
C GLN A 131 11.50 -3.78 2.46
N ALA A 132 10.54 -2.86 2.57
CA ALA A 132 10.81 -1.47 2.95
C ALA A 132 11.08 -1.28 4.45
N GLY A 133 10.98 -2.33 5.28
CA GLY A 133 11.29 -2.29 6.71
C GLY A 133 10.28 -1.55 7.59
N VAL A 134 9.07 -1.31 7.07
CA VAL A 134 8.04 -0.49 7.73
C VAL A 134 6.78 -1.28 8.10
N TYR A 135 6.82 -2.62 7.97
CA TYR A 135 5.73 -3.48 8.40
C TYR A 135 5.77 -3.70 9.93
N HIS A 136 5.39 -2.66 10.66
CA HIS A 136 5.41 -2.63 12.12
C HIS A 136 4.20 -3.33 12.75
N PRO A 137 4.26 -3.77 14.02
CA PRO A 137 3.16 -4.46 14.70
C PRO A 137 1.85 -3.65 14.82
N ASN A 138 1.92 -2.31 14.75
CA ASN A 138 0.74 -1.44 14.77
C ASN A 138 0.01 -1.37 13.42
N VAL A 139 0.54 -2.00 12.37
CA VAL A 139 -0.04 -2.00 11.00
C VAL A 139 -0.90 -3.26 10.80
N LYS A 140 -2.15 -3.05 10.38
CA LYS A 140 -3.06 -4.10 9.93
C LYS A 140 -3.41 -3.88 8.47
N VAL A 141 -3.37 -4.95 7.68
CA VAL A 141 -3.70 -4.94 6.26
C VAL A 141 -5.00 -5.71 6.04
N VAL A 142 -5.92 -5.11 5.30
CA VAL A 142 -7.10 -5.78 4.75
C VAL A 142 -7.10 -5.55 3.25
N SER A 143 -7.08 -6.65 2.50
CA SER A 143 -6.93 -6.67 1.05
C SER A 143 -7.38 -8.03 0.51
N ASN A 144 -7.36 -8.20 -0.81
CA ASN A 144 -7.54 -9.50 -1.44
C ASN A 144 -6.24 -10.31 -1.32
N PHE A 145 -6.26 -11.40 -0.54
CA PHE A 145 -5.09 -12.27 -0.34
C PHE A 145 -5.19 -13.52 -1.22
N MET A 146 -4.06 -13.95 -1.74
CA MET A 146 -3.87 -15.19 -2.46
C MET A 146 -3.93 -16.37 -1.48
N ASP A 147 -4.70 -17.38 -1.81
CA ASP A 147 -4.65 -18.67 -1.13
C ASP A 147 -3.77 -19.63 -1.92
N PHE A 148 -2.90 -20.35 -1.22
CA PHE A 148 -1.88 -21.23 -1.82
C PHE A 148 -2.16 -22.68 -1.43
N ASP A 149 -2.06 -23.58 -2.41
CA ASP A 149 -2.22 -25.03 -2.21
C ASP A 149 -1.04 -25.65 -1.43
N GLU A 150 -1.12 -26.96 -1.18
CA GLU A 150 -0.06 -27.74 -0.50
C GLU A 150 1.30 -27.69 -1.24
N ASN A 151 1.29 -27.38 -2.54
CA ASN A 151 2.48 -27.22 -3.37
C ASN A 151 2.93 -25.74 -3.46
N VAL A 152 2.38 -24.87 -2.62
CA VAL A 152 2.71 -23.44 -2.52
C VAL A 152 2.37 -22.68 -3.81
N SER A 153 1.52 -23.25 -4.66
CA SER A 153 0.99 -22.64 -5.88
C SER A 153 -0.35 -21.99 -5.58
N ILE A 154 -0.63 -20.84 -6.18
CA ILE A 154 -1.92 -20.18 -6.00
C ILE A 154 -3.11 -21.09 -6.41
N ASP A 155 -4.13 -21.16 -5.56
CA ASP A 155 -5.35 -21.95 -5.77
C ASP A 155 -6.59 -21.06 -5.97
N HIS A 156 -6.73 -20.00 -5.16
CA HIS A 156 -7.78 -18.99 -5.30
C HIS A 156 -7.38 -17.67 -4.63
N CYS A 157 -8.20 -16.62 -4.70
CA CYS A 157 -8.02 -15.39 -3.92
C CYS A 157 -9.25 -15.12 -3.06
N SER A 158 -9.02 -14.61 -1.85
CA SER A 158 -10.07 -14.14 -0.95
C SER A 158 -10.67 -12.82 -1.45
N SER A 159 -12.00 -12.70 -1.33
CA SER A 159 -12.81 -11.51 -1.66
C SER A 159 -13.44 -10.92 -0.41
#